data_AF-A0A971WIT7-F1
#
_entry.id   AF-A0A971WIT7-F1
#
_cell.length_a   1.000
_cell.length_b   1.000
_cell.length_c   1.000
_cell.angle_alpha   90.00
_cell.angle_beta   90.00
_cell.angle_gamma   90.00
#
_symmetry.space_group_name_H-M   'P 1'
#
loop_
_entity.id
_entity.type
_entity.pdbx_description
1 polymer ?
#
loop_
_entity_poly.entity_id
_entity_poly.type
_entity_poly.pdbx_seq_one_letter_code
_entity_poly.pdbx_strand_id
1 'polypeptide(L)'
;MDVIQKFQELLKKLFQFEVSDLDFGIYRVLNYKRDQIEKFIQEDLKNKVEDAFAKHKDERLTDINQRFESAKEKVNQNLGPTAFTPTGDLKEEFKDTPVGKDFLLVKAQKEEAEAIDEIKLQVFNDLYNFFSRYYEEGDFVPHYRYSIKGHKYAIPYNGEEVKLYWVNSEQYYTKTGVLFRDYTFRANDYKVIFLIVSAKEELASNKATRERFFVLDDEQPLTIENKALIIRFQYRELTEDEVKDYEVVGGSNAAKQEKINQRSYDEVLKRAKDPTLGGFLGKEYKNGNPLLLYHISRFSAKNTKDYFIHKNLKKFLSEQLDYFIKAEVLDIETLEKERFLDKHTTRAKVVREIGEDIIDFLSQIEDFQKRLWEKKKFVLKTEYVITTDRVPEEFYEEIWANKLQRKEWGDLGFEIPKTKEQLRDTKLPIDTKYFTLEFKEKLLEKLTENADLDDLLDGVLIKSENWQALNTILPRFKEKVQTIYIDPPFNTGEDFLYKDRFRNSTWLQLIKDRIDLGRSFLKKEGAFYLHLDENANYYGKILLQDLQFDNIQEIIF
;
A
#
# COMPACT_ATOMS: atom_id res chain seq x y z
N MET A 1 -1.78 28.63 -3.90
CA MET A 1 -1.13 27.54 -4.64
C MET A 1 -1.91 27.33 -5.92
N ASP A 2 -1.24 27.45 -7.06
CA ASP A 2 -1.85 27.33 -8.40
C ASP A 2 -2.45 25.93 -8.63
N VAL A 3 -3.50 25.81 -9.45
CA VAL A 3 -4.20 24.54 -9.73
C VAL A 3 -3.24 23.50 -10.32
N ILE A 4 -2.38 23.95 -11.23
CA ILE A 4 -1.39 23.07 -11.86
C ILE A 4 -0.39 22.59 -10.81
N GLN A 5 0.10 23.47 -9.94
CA GLN A 5 1.00 23.10 -8.85
C GLN A 5 0.37 22.06 -7.91
N LYS A 6 -0.89 22.24 -7.51
CA LYS A 6 -1.60 21.27 -6.68
C LYS A 6 -1.68 19.90 -7.34
N PHE A 7 -1.97 19.85 -8.64
CA PHE A 7 -2.01 18.59 -9.38
C PHE A 7 -0.64 17.95 -9.50
N GLN A 8 0.41 18.73 -9.77
CA GLN A 8 1.79 18.25 -9.81
C GLN A 8 2.24 17.67 -8.47
N GLU A 9 1.85 18.28 -7.35
CA GLU A 9 2.13 17.73 -6.01
C GLU A 9 1.38 16.43 -5.74
N LEU A 10 0.12 16.34 -6.17
CA LEU A 10 -0.64 15.08 -6.09
C LEU A 10 0.05 13.98 -6.90
N LEU A 11 0.49 14.25 -8.13
CA LEU A 11 1.21 13.27 -8.95
C LEU A 11 2.52 12.84 -8.30
N LYS A 12 3.27 13.76 -7.70
CA LYS A 12 4.48 13.41 -6.92
C LYS A 12 4.16 12.45 -5.77
N LYS A 13 3.02 12.63 -5.09
CA LYS A 13 2.55 11.71 -4.04
C LYS A 13 2.14 10.35 -4.62
N LEU A 14 1.34 10.33 -5.69
CA LEU A 14 0.84 9.12 -6.35
C LEU A 14 1.97 8.26 -6.92
N PHE A 15 2.94 8.88 -7.57
CA PHE A 15 4.13 8.21 -8.13
C PHE A 15 5.20 7.93 -7.08
N GLN A 16 4.87 8.17 -5.80
CA GLN A 16 5.73 7.89 -4.66
C GLN A 16 7.12 8.55 -4.80
N PHE A 17 7.21 9.77 -5.34
CA PHE A 17 8.47 10.52 -5.50
C PHE A 17 9.21 10.71 -4.20
N GLU A 18 8.50 10.73 -3.08
CA GLU A 18 9.13 10.83 -1.78
C GLU A 18 9.90 9.55 -1.39
N VAL A 19 9.59 8.41 -2.01
CA VAL A 19 10.25 7.11 -1.82
C VAL A 19 11.48 6.95 -2.72
N SER A 20 11.80 7.97 -3.53
CA SER A 20 12.92 7.94 -4.49
C SER A 20 14.31 7.88 -3.86
N ASP A 21 14.45 8.05 -2.55
CA ASP A 21 15.76 7.83 -1.93
C ASP A 21 16.04 6.33 -1.72
N LEU A 22 15.04 5.45 -1.98
CA LEU A 22 15.14 4.01 -1.76
C LEU A 22 15.80 3.24 -2.91
N ASP A 23 16.86 2.49 -2.60
CA ASP A 23 17.63 1.71 -3.57
C ASP A 23 17.27 0.21 -3.54
N PHE A 24 15.98 -0.12 -3.68
CA PHE A 24 15.51 -1.51 -3.79
C PHE A 24 14.19 -1.66 -4.56
N GLY A 25 13.94 -2.85 -5.10
CA GLY A 25 12.68 -3.19 -5.77
C GLY A 25 12.31 -2.23 -6.91
N ILE A 26 11.04 -1.83 -6.98
CA ILE A 26 10.55 -0.88 -8.00
C ILE A 26 11.11 0.53 -7.83
N TYR A 27 11.47 0.92 -6.61
CA TYR A 27 11.99 2.25 -6.33
C TYR A 27 13.32 2.50 -7.04
N ARG A 28 14.14 1.46 -7.24
CA ARG A 28 15.34 1.55 -8.08
C ARG A 28 15.01 1.91 -9.53
N VAL A 29 13.93 1.35 -10.09
CA VAL A 29 13.49 1.66 -11.47
C VAL A 29 12.93 3.08 -11.53
N LEU A 30 12.11 3.47 -10.56
CA LEU A 30 11.58 4.83 -10.45
C LEU A 30 12.70 5.87 -10.33
N ASN A 31 13.77 5.56 -9.60
CA ASN A 31 14.95 6.41 -9.49
C ASN A 31 15.71 6.54 -10.80
N TYR A 32 15.90 5.43 -11.51
CA TYR A 32 16.57 5.46 -12.80
C TYR A 32 15.79 6.29 -13.84
N LYS A 33 14.46 6.32 -13.72
CA LYS A 33 13.55 7.05 -14.61
C LYS A 33 13.07 8.38 -14.05
N ARG A 34 13.66 8.85 -12.94
CA ARG A 34 13.17 10.02 -12.19
C ARG A 34 13.08 11.27 -13.05
N ASP A 35 14.14 11.59 -13.79
CA ASP A 35 14.18 12.78 -14.64
C ASP A 35 13.10 12.74 -15.72
N GLN A 36 12.79 11.54 -16.24
CA GLN A 36 11.72 11.36 -17.24
C GLN A 36 10.35 11.56 -16.61
N ILE A 37 10.12 11.04 -15.40
CA ILE A 37 8.84 11.22 -14.70
C ILE A 37 8.68 12.67 -14.22
N GLU A 38 9.77 13.31 -13.79
CA GLU A 38 9.75 14.72 -13.39
C GLU A 38 9.46 15.62 -14.59
N LYS A 39 10.09 15.37 -15.74
CA LYS A 39 9.76 16.03 -16.99
C LYS A 39 8.30 15.82 -17.38
N PHE A 40 7.79 14.60 -17.25
CA PHE A 40 6.38 14.32 -17.54
C PHE A 40 5.46 15.20 -16.67
N ILE A 41 5.69 15.25 -15.36
CA ILE A 41 4.88 16.05 -14.42
C ILE A 41 5.00 17.55 -14.68
N GLN A 42 6.21 18.04 -14.95
CA GLN A 42 6.49 19.47 -15.00
C GLN A 42 6.21 20.12 -16.36
N GLU A 43 6.50 19.40 -17.44
CA GLU A 43 6.51 19.91 -18.81
C GLU A 43 5.48 19.18 -19.68
N ASP A 44 5.59 17.85 -19.83
CA ASP A 44 4.84 17.14 -20.88
C ASP A 44 3.33 17.23 -20.68
N LEU A 45 2.84 17.19 -19.43
CA LEU A 45 1.41 17.38 -19.12
C LEU A 45 0.90 18.75 -19.56
N LYS A 46 1.68 19.82 -19.35
CA LYS A 46 1.31 21.17 -19.79
C LYS A 46 1.30 21.26 -21.30
N ASN A 47 2.33 20.69 -21.93
CA ASN A 47 2.46 20.67 -23.39
C ASN A 47 1.29 19.91 -24.03
N LYS A 48 0.89 18.75 -23.50
CA LYS A 48 -0.28 17.99 -23.98
C LYS A 48 -1.57 18.80 -23.93
N VAL A 49 -1.80 19.54 -22.83
CA VAL A 49 -2.97 20.42 -22.72
C VAL A 49 -2.88 21.58 -23.72
N GLU A 50 -1.74 22.26 -23.84
CA GLU A 50 -1.57 23.35 -24.80
C GLU A 50 -1.75 22.89 -26.26
N ASP A 51 -1.14 21.77 -26.64
CA ASP A 51 -1.19 21.19 -27.99
C ASP A 51 -2.61 20.78 -28.36
N ALA A 52 -3.36 20.17 -27.43
CA ALA A 52 -4.73 19.75 -27.69
C ALA A 52 -5.70 20.92 -27.92
N PHE A 53 -5.41 22.08 -27.32
CA PHE A 53 -6.16 23.32 -27.49
C PHE A 53 -5.57 24.26 -28.54
N ALA A 54 -4.39 23.96 -29.11
CA ALA A 54 -3.77 24.76 -30.17
C ALA A 54 -4.66 24.86 -31.41
N LYS A 55 -5.41 23.80 -31.74
CA LYS A 55 -6.41 23.79 -32.83
C LYS A 55 -7.58 24.77 -32.63
N HIS A 56 -7.78 25.24 -31.40
CA HIS A 56 -8.80 26.22 -31.01
C HIS A 56 -8.21 27.63 -30.84
N LYS A 57 -6.88 27.77 -30.88
CA LYS A 57 -6.21 29.07 -30.89
C LYS A 57 -6.18 29.59 -32.33
N ASP A 58 -6.99 30.61 -32.60
CA ASP A 58 -6.83 31.45 -33.80
C ASP A 58 -5.54 32.29 -33.63
N GLU A 59 -4.70 32.40 -34.66
CA GLU A 59 -3.51 33.29 -34.69
C GLU A 59 -3.87 34.74 -34.33
N ARG A 60 -5.14 35.14 -34.46
CA ARG A 60 -5.65 36.46 -34.06
C ARG A 60 -5.75 36.67 -32.54
N LEU A 61 -5.69 35.60 -31.74
CA LEU A 61 -5.72 35.65 -30.27
C LEU A 61 -4.34 35.92 -29.65
N THR A 62 -3.27 35.80 -30.45
CA THR A 62 -1.94 36.26 -30.06
C THR A 62 -1.99 37.78 -29.87
N ASP A 63 -1.63 38.24 -28.67
CA ASP A 63 -1.65 39.66 -28.28
C ASP A 63 -3.05 40.30 -28.17
N ILE A 64 -4.08 39.47 -27.90
CA ILE A 64 -5.48 39.93 -27.79
C ILE A 64 -5.68 41.02 -26.73
N ASN A 65 -4.89 41.00 -25.64
CA ASN A 65 -4.94 42.03 -24.60
C ASN A 65 -4.47 43.39 -25.12
N GLN A 66 -3.38 43.47 -25.89
CA GLN A 66 -2.94 44.73 -26.50
C GLN A 66 -3.93 45.22 -27.56
N ARG A 67 -4.49 44.30 -28.35
CA ARG A 67 -5.54 44.62 -29.34
C ARG A 67 -6.81 45.14 -28.68
N PHE A 68 -7.21 44.55 -27.56
CA PHE A 68 -8.37 44.97 -26.78
C PHE A 68 -8.18 46.38 -26.21
N GLU A 69 -7.04 46.66 -25.59
CA GLU A 69 -6.73 48.01 -25.09
C GLU A 69 -6.64 49.03 -26.25
N SER A 70 -6.02 48.66 -27.38
CA SER A 70 -5.96 49.51 -28.56
C SER A 70 -7.35 49.80 -29.16
N ALA A 71 -8.25 48.81 -29.19
CA ALA A 71 -9.62 48.99 -29.65
C ALA A 71 -10.41 49.88 -28.68
N LYS A 72 -10.22 49.72 -27.38
CA LYS A 72 -10.82 50.55 -26.33
C LYS A 72 -10.35 52.01 -26.41
N GLU A 73 -9.06 52.25 -26.67
CA GLU A 73 -8.52 53.59 -26.91
C GLU A 73 -9.10 54.23 -28.16
N LYS A 74 -9.22 53.49 -29.28
CA LYS A 74 -9.86 53.99 -30.51
C LYS A 74 -11.32 54.40 -30.28
N VAL A 75 -12.06 53.64 -29.48
CA VAL A 75 -13.43 54.01 -29.09
C VAL A 75 -13.43 55.29 -28.26
N ASN A 76 -12.56 55.40 -27.26
CA ASN A 76 -12.44 56.61 -26.44
C ASN A 76 -12.05 57.85 -27.25
N GLN A 77 -11.18 57.72 -28.25
CA GLN A 77 -10.73 58.81 -29.12
C GLN A 77 -11.81 59.27 -30.12
N ASN A 78 -12.59 58.33 -30.68
CA ASN A 78 -13.58 58.66 -31.73
C ASN A 78 -14.99 58.95 -31.20
N LEU A 79 -15.38 58.32 -30.09
CA LEU A 79 -16.75 58.39 -29.53
C LEU A 79 -16.80 59.07 -28.16
N GLY A 80 -15.63 59.40 -27.58
CA GLY A 80 -15.50 60.05 -26.27
C GLY A 80 -15.59 59.08 -25.08
N PRO A 81 -15.12 59.48 -23.89
CA PRO A 81 -15.10 58.63 -22.69
C PRO A 81 -16.49 58.26 -22.15
N THR A 82 -17.55 58.88 -22.66
CA THR A 82 -18.96 58.60 -22.30
C THR A 82 -19.57 57.44 -23.12
N ALA A 83 -18.83 56.85 -24.05
CA ALA A 83 -19.29 55.75 -24.90
C ALA A 83 -19.46 54.41 -24.16
N PHE A 84 -18.83 54.27 -22.99
CA PHE A 84 -18.91 53.08 -22.14
C PHE A 84 -19.92 53.28 -20.99
N THR A 85 -20.56 52.19 -20.58
CA THR A 85 -21.33 52.10 -19.33
C THR A 85 -20.40 52.03 -18.12
N PRO A 86 -20.89 52.26 -16.89
CA PRO A 86 -20.10 52.05 -15.68
C PRO A 86 -19.58 50.62 -15.50
N THR A 87 -20.21 49.63 -16.17
CA THR A 87 -19.79 48.22 -16.18
C THR A 87 -18.70 47.93 -17.21
N GLY A 88 -18.30 48.91 -18.03
CA GLY A 88 -17.28 48.75 -19.07
C GLY A 88 -17.81 48.24 -20.42
N ASP A 89 -19.13 48.20 -20.60
CA ASP A 89 -19.77 47.79 -21.85
C ASP A 89 -20.03 48.97 -22.78
N LEU A 90 -20.03 48.74 -24.09
CA LEU A 90 -20.36 49.77 -25.05
C LEU A 90 -21.87 50.09 -24.98
N LYS A 91 -22.26 51.37 -24.87
CA LYS A 91 -23.68 51.76 -24.90
C LYS A 91 -24.33 51.38 -26.25
N GLU A 92 -25.62 51.02 -26.21
CA GLU A 92 -26.39 50.57 -27.40
C GLU A 92 -26.24 51.50 -28.60
N GLU A 93 -26.24 52.81 -28.35
CA GLU A 93 -26.14 53.88 -29.35
C GLU A 93 -24.86 53.81 -30.20
N PHE A 94 -23.79 53.17 -29.70
CA PHE A 94 -22.48 53.12 -30.34
C PHE A 94 -22.12 51.76 -30.93
N LYS A 95 -22.94 50.72 -30.68
CA LYS A 95 -22.67 49.34 -31.12
C LYS A 95 -22.62 49.18 -32.64
N ASP A 96 -23.40 49.99 -33.37
CA ASP A 96 -23.46 49.91 -34.83
C ASP A 96 -22.40 50.72 -35.57
N THR A 97 -21.59 51.50 -34.84
CA THR A 97 -20.49 52.27 -35.44
C THR A 97 -19.35 51.35 -35.90
N PRO A 98 -18.55 51.73 -36.92
CA PRO A 98 -17.41 50.92 -37.36
C PRO A 98 -16.42 50.59 -36.23
N VAL A 99 -16.18 51.56 -35.34
CA VAL A 99 -15.26 51.42 -34.19
C VAL A 99 -15.89 50.58 -33.07
N GLY A 100 -17.21 50.69 -32.87
CA GLY A 100 -17.96 49.86 -31.93
C GLY A 100 -18.04 48.39 -32.35
N LYS A 101 -18.21 48.12 -33.66
CA LYS A 101 -18.18 46.75 -34.21
C LYS A 101 -16.80 46.11 -34.08
N ASP A 102 -15.73 46.86 -34.33
CA ASP A 102 -14.35 46.40 -34.15
C ASP A 102 -14.07 46.07 -32.67
N PHE A 103 -14.49 46.94 -31.74
CA PHE A 103 -14.38 46.70 -30.31
C PHE A 103 -15.16 45.46 -29.86
N LEU A 104 -16.42 45.28 -30.30
CA LEU A 104 -17.23 44.12 -29.94
C LEU A 104 -16.65 42.81 -30.47
N LEU A 105 -16.03 42.84 -31.66
CA LEU A 105 -15.36 41.69 -32.25
C LEU A 105 -14.12 41.30 -31.45
N VAL A 106 -13.27 42.27 -31.10
CA VAL A 106 -12.07 42.03 -30.27
C VAL A 106 -12.46 41.63 -28.84
N LYS A 107 -13.54 42.19 -28.28
CA LYS A 107 -14.09 41.78 -26.97
C LYS A 107 -14.54 40.32 -26.99
N ALA A 108 -15.31 39.92 -28.00
CA ALA A 108 -15.76 38.52 -28.14
C ALA A 108 -14.57 37.55 -28.30
N GLN A 109 -13.53 37.94 -29.05
CA GLN A 109 -12.29 37.16 -29.17
C GLN A 109 -11.54 37.06 -27.84
N LYS A 110 -11.50 38.13 -27.04
CA LYS A 110 -10.90 38.12 -25.71
C LYS A 110 -11.67 37.20 -24.76
N GLU A 111 -12.99 37.29 -24.71
CA GLU A 111 -13.85 36.40 -23.92
C GLU A 111 -13.66 34.94 -24.33
N GLU A 112 -13.50 34.65 -25.62
CA GLU A 112 -13.20 33.30 -26.12
C GLU A 112 -11.81 32.81 -25.68
N ALA A 113 -10.77 33.65 -25.72
CA ALA A 113 -9.44 33.30 -25.21
C ALA A 113 -9.46 33.00 -23.71
N GLU A 114 -10.11 33.86 -22.92
CA GLU A 114 -10.26 33.69 -21.48
C GLU A 114 -11.00 32.39 -21.16
N ALA A 115 -12.10 32.08 -21.87
CA ALA A 115 -12.81 30.82 -21.72
C ALA A 115 -11.95 29.60 -22.07
N ILE A 116 -11.12 29.66 -23.13
CA ILE A 116 -10.19 28.57 -23.46
C ILE A 116 -9.21 28.32 -22.31
N ASP A 117 -8.62 29.38 -21.77
CA ASP A 117 -7.64 29.26 -20.69
C ASP A 117 -8.29 28.76 -19.38
N GLU A 118 -9.52 29.17 -19.08
CA GLU A 118 -10.32 28.59 -17.99
C GLU A 118 -10.59 27.10 -18.19
N ILE A 119 -11.00 26.68 -19.39
CA ILE A 119 -11.26 25.27 -19.72
C ILE A 119 -9.98 24.42 -19.57
N LYS A 120 -8.80 24.95 -19.96
CA LYS A 120 -7.51 24.26 -19.74
C LYS A 120 -7.21 24.07 -18.25
N LEU A 121 -7.42 25.09 -17.43
CA LEU A 121 -7.26 24.97 -15.97
C LEU A 121 -8.22 23.92 -15.39
N GLN A 122 -9.41 23.83 -15.96
CA GLN A 122 -10.42 22.84 -15.59
C GLN A 122 -9.95 21.40 -15.85
N VAL A 123 -9.20 21.13 -16.94
CA VAL A 123 -8.58 19.80 -17.19
C VAL A 123 -7.74 19.36 -15.98
N PHE A 124 -6.88 20.23 -15.47
CA PHE A 124 -6.02 19.90 -14.32
C PHE A 124 -6.83 19.71 -13.04
N ASN A 125 -7.87 20.52 -12.85
CA ASN A 125 -8.77 20.39 -11.71
C ASN A 125 -9.56 19.07 -11.75
N ASP A 126 -10.05 18.66 -12.91
CA ASP A 126 -10.76 17.40 -13.12
C ASP A 126 -9.88 16.20 -12.80
N LEU A 127 -8.65 16.18 -13.33
CA LEU A 127 -7.67 15.13 -13.06
C LEU A 127 -7.30 15.10 -11.57
N TYR A 128 -7.10 16.26 -10.95
CA TYR A 128 -6.84 16.35 -9.51
C TYR A 128 -8.00 15.75 -8.71
N ASN A 129 -9.24 16.16 -8.99
CA ASN A 129 -10.44 15.68 -8.28
C ASN A 129 -10.63 14.18 -8.46
N PHE A 130 -10.39 13.66 -9.67
CA PHE A 130 -10.45 12.24 -9.96
C PHE A 130 -9.45 11.45 -9.11
N PHE A 131 -8.15 11.73 -9.24
CA PHE A 131 -7.14 10.91 -8.55
C PHE A 131 -7.14 11.11 -7.03
N SER A 132 -7.38 12.32 -6.55
CA SER A 132 -7.43 12.58 -5.10
C SER A 132 -8.62 11.90 -4.43
N ARG A 133 -9.72 11.66 -5.16
CA ARG A 133 -10.88 10.91 -4.65
C ARG A 133 -10.55 9.46 -4.36
N TYR A 134 -9.72 8.82 -5.18
CA TYR A 134 -9.44 7.38 -5.06
C TYR A 134 -8.14 7.07 -4.31
N TYR A 135 -7.36 8.06 -3.89
CA TYR A 135 -6.06 7.83 -3.23
C TYR A 135 -6.08 8.29 -1.77
N GLU A 136 -5.94 7.34 -0.84
CA GLU A 136 -5.91 7.60 0.60
C GLU A 136 -4.69 6.90 1.22
N GLU A 137 -3.83 7.67 1.90
CA GLU A 137 -2.67 7.19 2.67
C GLU A 137 -1.67 6.25 1.96
N GLY A 138 -1.66 6.17 0.63
CA GLY A 138 -0.78 5.29 -0.13
C GLY A 138 -1.50 4.22 -0.94
N ASP A 139 -2.78 4.03 -0.67
CA ASP A 139 -3.62 3.01 -1.29
C ASP A 139 -4.67 3.62 -2.22
N PHE A 140 -5.03 2.86 -3.26
CA PHE A 140 -6.19 3.19 -4.07
C PHE A 140 -7.44 2.60 -3.44
N VAL A 141 -8.31 3.45 -2.88
CA VAL A 141 -9.50 3.01 -2.15
C VAL A 141 -10.74 3.11 -3.06
N PRO A 142 -11.48 2.01 -3.27
CA PRO A 142 -12.75 2.07 -3.94
C PRO A 142 -13.76 2.87 -3.11
N HIS A 143 -14.40 3.86 -3.74
CA HIS A 143 -15.40 4.70 -3.09
C HIS A 143 -16.80 4.37 -3.61
N TYR A 144 -17.81 4.53 -2.75
CA TYR A 144 -19.22 4.40 -3.15
C TYR A 144 -19.56 5.43 -4.23
N ARG A 145 -20.32 4.98 -5.22
CA ARG A 145 -20.79 5.79 -6.34
C ARG A 145 -22.02 6.59 -5.91
N TYR A 146 -21.83 7.84 -5.50
CA TYR A 146 -22.94 8.77 -5.28
C TYR A 146 -23.15 9.60 -6.54
N SER A 147 -24.35 9.56 -7.12
CA SER A 147 -24.71 10.54 -8.16
C SER A 147 -24.97 11.87 -7.45
N ILE A 148 -24.39 12.96 -7.97
CA ILE A 148 -24.65 14.33 -7.50
C ILE A 148 -26.15 14.70 -7.68
N LYS A 149 -26.88 14.00 -8.56
CA LYS A 149 -28.30 14.23 -8.91
C LYS A 149 -29.31 13.44 -8.06
N GLY A 150 -28.95 13.04 -6.84
CA GLY A 150 -29.89 12.47 -5.87
C GLY A 150 -30.12 10.95 -5.94
N HIS A 151 -29.55 10.25 -6.92
CA HIS A 151 -29.50 8.79 -6.90
C HIS A 151 -28.35 8.30 -6.03
N LYS A 152 -28.68 7.50 -5.01
CA LYS A 152 -27.72 6.99 -4.01
C LYS A 152 -26.69 6.01 -4.59
N TYR A 153 -26.97 5.39 -5.74
CA TYR A 153 -26.09 4.43 -6.41
C TYR A 153 -26.29 4.45 -7.93
N ALA A 154 -25.20 4.50 -8.70
CA ALA A 154 -25.19 4.18 -10.13
C ALA A 154 -24.24 2.99 -10.35
N ILE A 155 -24.79 1.82 -10.70
CA ILE A 155 -24.00 0.64 -11.06
C ILE A 155 -24.03 0.54 -12.59
N PRO A 156 -22.88 0.61 -13.31
CA PRO A 156 -22.83 0.34 -14.72
C PRO A 156 -23.26 -1.10 -14.94
N TYR A 157 -24.38 -1.26 -15.65
CA TYR A 157 -25.02 -2.53 -15.96
C TYR A 157 -24.81 -2.82 -17.44
N ASN A 158 -24.16 -3.94 -17.73
CA ASN A 158 -23.87 -4.41 -19.09
C ASN A 158 -24.92 -5.42 -19.62
N GLY A 159 -25.99 -5.70 -18.85
CA GLY A 159 -26.98 -6.72 -19.19
C GLY A 159 -26.82 -8.05 -18.44
N GLU A 160 -25.72 -8.25 -17.70
CA GLU A 160 -25.50 -9.45 -16.87
C GLU A 160 -26.15 -9.32 -15.50
N GLU A 161 -26.47 -10.42 -14.82
CA GLU A 161 -27.01 -10.40 -13.46
C GLU A 161 -26.14 -9.54 -12.52
N VAL A 162 -26.78 -8.64 -11.75
CA VAL A 162 -26.06 -7.74 -10.83
C VAL A 162 -25.50 -8.55 -9.68
N LYS A 163 -24.18 -8.80 -9.69
CA LYS A 163 -23.46 -9.32 -8.53
C LYS A 163 -23.06 -8.17 -7.60
N LEU A 164 -23.63 -8.14 -6.40
CA LEU A 164 -23.19 -7.21 -5.34
C LEU A 164 -21.97 -7.81 -4.63
N TYR A 165 -20.94 -7.00 -4.44
CA TYR A 165 -19.70 -7.37 -3.77
C TYR A 165 -19.27 -6.26 -2.79
N TRP A 166 -18.41 -6.60 -1.83
CA TRP A 166 -17.87 -5.62 -0.89
C TRP A 166 -16.75 -4.80 -1.52
N VAL A 167 -16.53 -3.60 -0.97
CA VAL A 167 -15.65 -2.54 -1.52
C VAL A 167 -14.27 -3.07 -1.94
N ASN A 168 -13.63 -3.89 -1.10
CA ASN A 168 -12.25 -4.35 -1.29
C ASN A 168 -12.11 -5.72 -2.00
N SER A 169 -13.18 -6.27 -2.60
CA SER A 169 -13.18 -7.61 -3.22
C SER A 169 -12.10 -7.83 -4.29
N GLU A 170 -11.77 -6.77 -5.02
CA GLU A 170 -10.76 -6.75 -6.07
C GLU A 170 -9.35 -6.39 -5.56
N GLN A 171 -9.14 -6.44 -4.24
CA GLN A 171 -7.87 -6.12 -3.60
C GLN A 171 -7.37 -7.29 -2.76
N TYR A 172 -6.05 -7.48 -2.67
CA TYR A 172 -5.45 -8.31 -1.65
C TYR A 172 -5.28 -7.50 -0.37
N TYR A 173 -5.61 -8.08 0.77
CA TYR A 173 -5.29 -7.51 2.07
C TYR A 173 -3.92 -8.01 2.54
N THR A 174 -3.03 -7.07 2.87
CA THR A 174 -1.71 -7.38 3.45
C THR A 174 -1.60 -6.83 4.85
N LYS A 175 -1.53 -7.72 5.85
CA LYS A 175 -1.21 -7.35 7.23
C LYS A 175 0.25 -6.88 7.30
N THR A 176 0.49 -5.75 7.94
CA THR A 176 1.85 -5.27 8.21
C THR A 176 2.56 -6.15 9.23
N GLY A 177 3.88 -6.24 9.09
CA GLY A 177 4.73 -7.14 9.88
C GLY A 177 5.18 -8.39 9.12
N VAL A 178 4.54 -8.74 8.00
CA VAL A 178 4.91 -9.91 7.19
C VAL A 178 6.15 -9.67 6.31
N LEU A 179 6.48 -8.40 6.08
CA LEU A 179 7.61 -8.00 5.24
C LEU A 179 8.46 -7.00 6.01
N PHE A 180 9.14 -7.48 7.06
CA PHE A 180 10.32 -6.82 7.62
C PHE A 180 11.38 -6.72 6.52
N ARG A 181 11.26 -5.69 5.68
CA ARG A 181 12.18 -5.39 4.59
C ARG A 181 13.16 -4.36 5.06
N ASP A 182 14.43 -4.61 4.79
CA ASP A 182 15.47 -3.63 4.99
C ASP A 182 15.13 -2.34 4.24
N TYR A 183 15.33 -1.22 4.92
CA TYR A 183 15.04 0.10 4.37
C TYR A 183 16.36 0.79 4.08
N THR A 184 16.67 0.94 2.80
CA THR A 184 17.95 1.49 2.36
C THR A 184 17.75 2.84 1.70
N PHE A 185 18.50 3.85 2.11
CA PHE A 185 18.58 5.15 1.42
C PHE A 185 20.01 5.66 1.31
N ARG A 186 20.25 6.68 0.47
CA ARG A 186 21.57 7.31 0.34
C ARG A 186 21.60 8.65 1.07
N ALA A 187 22.64 8.85 1.87
CA ALA A 187 22.98 10.12 2.49
C ALA A 187 24.35 10.56 1.92
N ASN A 188 24.32 11.31 0.81
CA ASN A 188 25.51 11.71 0.06
C ASN A 188 26.32 10.47 -0.38
N ASP A 189 27.58 10.36 0.02
CA ASP A 189 28.48 9.23 -0.26
C ASP A 189 28.15 7.96 0.54
N TYR A 190 27.28 8.06 1.56
CA TYR A 190 26.98 6.96 2.46
C TYR A 190 25.68 6.24 2.09
N LYS A 191 25.71 4.91 2.15
CA LYS A 191 24.52 4.06 2.04
C LYS A 191 24.01 3.76 3.44
N VAL A 192 22.84 4.26 3.80
CA VAL A 192 22.20 3.98 5.10
C VAL A 192 21.21 2.83 4.94
N ILE A 193 21.31 1.82 5.79
CA ILE A 193 20.47 0.62 5.77
C ILE A 193 19.85 0.46 7.16
N PHE A 194 18.53 0.43 7.24
CA PHE A 194 17.83 -0.01 8.43
C PHE A 194 17.56 -1.50 8.30
N LEU A 195 18.01 -2.27 9.28
CA LEU A 195 17.92 -3.72 9.30
C LEU A 195 17.11 -4.16 10.51
N ILE A 196 16.21 -5.12 10.32
CA ILE A 196 15.41 -5.67 11.41
C ILE A 196 16.07 -6.95 11.89
N VAL A 197 16.66 -6.92 13.08
CA VAL A 197 17.46 -8.03 13.60
C VAL A 197 16.63 -9.04 14.37
N SER A 198 15.53 -8.58 14.96
CA SER A 198 14.59 -9.45 15.63
C SER A 198 13.20 -8.84 15.52
N ALA A 199 12.23 -9.71 15.26
CA ALA A 199 10.83 -9.38 15.39
C ALA A 199 10.18 -10.47 16.24
N LYS A 200 9.65 -10.06 17.40
CA LYS A 200 8.82 -10.94 18.21
C LYS A 200 7.39 -10.86 17.65
N GLU A 201 7.05 -11.79 16.78
CA GLU A 201 5.69 -12.00 16.29
C GLU A 201 4.83 -12.72 17.34
N GLU A 202 3.50 -12.62 17.18
CA GLU A 202 2.52 -13.23 18.08
C GLU A 202 2.70 -14.75 18.20
N LEU A 203 2.98 -15.23 19.40
CA LEU A 203 2.80 -16.62 19.78
C LEU A 203 1.38 -16.78 20.33
N ALA A 204 0.45 -17.10 19.43
CA ALA A 204 -0.91 -17.61 19.72
C ALA A 204 -1.87 -16.71 20.54
N SER A 205 -3.13 -17.17 20.56
CA SER A 205 -4.40 -16.56 20.99
C SER A 205 -4.52 -16.13 22.47
N ASN A 206 -3.46 -15.65 23.11
CA ASN A 206 -3.57 -14.95 24.38
C ASN A 206 -3.63 -13.45 24.12
N LYS A 207 -4.82 -12.88 24.27
CA LYS A 207 -5.13 -11.44 24.24
C LYS A 207 -3.91 -10.59 24.57
N ALA A 208 -3.37 -9.91 23.57
CA ALA A 208 -2.22 -9.03 23.74
C ALA A 208 -2.56 -7.96 24.78
N THR A 209 -1.88 -7.98 25.91
CA THR A 209 -1.99 -6.92 26.93
C THR A 209 -0.98 -5.80 26.69
N ARG A 210 -0.04 -5.94 25.73
CA ARG A 210 1.04 -4.97 25.50
C ARG A 210 1.32 -4.76 23.99
N GLU A 211 1.42 -3.49 23.61
CA GLU A 211 1.65 -3.03 22.24
C GLU A 211 3.14 -3.10 21.86
N ARG A 212 3.45 -3.21 20.55
CA ARG A 212 4.81 -3.38 20.03
C ARG A 212 5.26 -2.19 19.18
N PHE A 213 6.55 -1.88 19.26
CA PHE A 213 7.16 -0.72 18.62
C PHE A 213 8.50 -1.09 17.96
N PHE A 214 8.89 -0.30 16.96
CA PHE A 214 10.24 -0.34 16.42
C PHE A 214 11.17 0.41 17.37
N VAL A 215 12.11 -0.32 17.97
CA VAL A 215 13.14 0.19 18.88
C VAL A 215 14.52 -0.12 18.31
N LEU A 216 15.54 0.67 18.66
CA LEU A 216 16.92 0.35 18.30
C LEU A 216 17.37 -0.97 18.96
N ASP A 217 18.25 -1.69 18.29
CA ASP A 217 18.84 -2.93 18.80
C ASP A 217 19.65 -2.68 20.09
N ASP A 218 19.35 -3.46 21.13
CA ASP A 218 19.96 -3.32 22.45
C ASP A 218 21.43 -3.74 22.45
N GLU A 219 21.81 -4.69 21.57
CA GLU A 219 23.17 -5.23 21.49
C GLU A 219 24.06 -4.40 20.56
N GLN A 220 23.67 -4.26 19.30
CA GLN A 220 24.48 -3.59 18.28
C GLN A 220 23.61 -2.65 17.43
N PRO A 221 23.21 -1.48 17.96
CA PRO A 221 22.29 -0.55 17.29
C PRO A 221 22.86 0.04 16.00
N LEU A 222 24.19 0.12 15.87
CA LEU A 222 24.87 0.78 14.76
C LEU A 222 26.08 -0.03 14.29
N THR A 223 26.30 -0.10 12.99
CA THR A 223 27.54 -0.61 12.39
C THR A 223 27.91 0.26 11.20
N ILE A 224 29.18 0.69 11.11
CA ILE A 224 29.70 1.50 10.01
C ILE A 224 30.82 0.73 9.33
N GLU A 225 30.61 0.32 8.07
CA GLU A 225 31.59 -0.40 7.27
C GLU A 225 31.52 0.06 5.81
N ASN A 226 32.67 0.32 5.16
CA ASN A 226 32.76 0.61 3.71
C ASN A 226 31.77 1.66 3.18
N LYS A 227 31.67 2.83 3.85
CA LYS A 227 30.67 3.89 3.53
C LYS A 227 29.21 3.40 3.60
N ALA A 228 28.93 2.32 4.31
CA ALA A 228 27.58 1.89 4.65
C ALA A 228 27.34 2.08 6.16
N LEU A 229 26.22 2.71 6.50
CA LEU A 229 25.73 2.83 7.87
C LEU A 229 24.55 1.89 8.06
N ILE A 230 24.72 0.85 8.87
CA ILE A 230 23.67 -0.10 9.23
C ILE A 230 23.12 0.31 10.59
N ILE A 231 21.84 0.63 10.64
CA ILE A 231 21.09 0.89 11.88
C ILE A 231 20.18 -0.31 12.11
N ARG A 232 20.35 -0.96 13.26
CA ARG A 232 19.64 -2.20 13.60
C ARG A 232 18.44 -1.87 14.49
N PHE A 233 17.28 -2.38 14.11
CA PHE A 233 16.01 -2.24 14.82
C PHE A 233 15.47 -3.59 15.28
N GLN A 234 14.80 -3.59 16.41
CA GLN A 234 13.97 -4.69 16.90
C GLN A 234 12.49 -4.28 16.83
N TYR A 235 11.62 -5.24 16.54
CA TYR A 235 10.17 -5.07 16.67
C TYR A 235 9.68 -5.88 17.86
N ARG A 236 9.45 -5.21 19.00
CA ARG A 236 9.13 -5.84 20.29
C ARG A 236 8.27 -4.95 21.19
N GLU A 237 7.78 -5.54 22.27
CA GLU A 237 7.15 -4.80 23.37
C GLU A 237 8.20 -3.96 24.11
N LEU A 238 7.75 -2.83 24.68
CA LEU A 238 8.58 -1.99 25.53
C LEU A 238 8.68 -2.59 26.93
N THR A 239 9.88 -2.51 27.51
CA THR A 239 10.10 -2.74 28.93
C THR A 239 9.53 -1.60 29.77
N GLU A 240 9.29 -1.83 31.07
CA GLU A 240 8.74 -0.81 31.97
C GLU A 240 9.66 0.41 32.10
N ASP A 241 10.97 0.21 31.96
CA ASP A 241 11.97 1.28 32.00
C ASP A 241 11.94 2.10 30.70
N GLU A 242 11.80 1.46 29.54
CA GLU A 242 11.65 2.15 28.24
C GLU A 242 10.36 2.96 28.15
N VAL A 243 9.25 2.49 28.75
CA VAL A 243 8.00 3.25 28.78
C VAL A 243 8.18 4.59 29.49
N LYS A 244 8.99 4.60 30.57
CA LYS A 244 9.33 5.83 31.31
C LYS A 244 10.31 6.70 30.53
N ASP A 245 11.37 6.11 29.98
CA ASP A 245 12.43 6.84 29.28
C ASP A 245 11.96 7.49 27.96
N TYR A 246 11.08 6.81 27.23
CA TYR A 246 10.45 7.35 26.02
C TYR A 246 9.25 8.26 26.33
N GLU A 247 8.86 8.41 27.60
CA GLU A 247 7.70 9.19 28.04
C GLU A 247 6.40 8.79 27.30
N VAL A 248 6.21 7.50 27.07
CA VAL A 248 5.08 6.94 26.30
C VAL A 248 3.97 6.45 27.25
N VAL A 249 3.42 7.36 28.05
CA VAL A 249 2.27 7.08 28.93
C VAL A 249 0.98 7.57 28.26
N GLY A 250 0.07 6.64 27.91
CA GLY A 250 -1.17 6.96 27.20
C GLY A 250 -0.97 7.42 25.75
N GLY A 251 -2.06 7.81 25.08
CA GLY A 251 -2.03 8.28 23.68
C GLY A 251 -2.09 7.16 22.63
N SER A 252 -2.11 7.54 21.35
CA SER A 252 -2.19 6.60 20.22
C SER A 252 -0.85 5.93 19.92
N ASN A 253 -0.87 4.74 19.31
CA ASN A 253 0.35 4.00 18.96
C ASN A 253 1.24 4.73 17.97
N ALA A 254 0.63 5.52 17.07
CA ALA A 254 1.38 6.40 16.19
C ALA A 254 2.17 7.46 16.97
N ALA A 255 1.56 8.11 17.97
CA ALA A 255 2.22 9.12 18.79
C ALA A 255 3.32 8.52 19.68
N LYS A 256 3.11 7.30 20.20
CA LYS A 256 4.14 6.57 20.96
C LYS A 256 5.34 6.22 20.07
N GLN A 257 5.10 5.69 18.87
CA GLN A 257 6.16 5.37 17.90
C GLN A 257 6.93 6.62 17.47
N GLU A 258 6.28 7.76 17.31
CA GLU A 258 6.94 9.03 16.94
C GLU A 258 7.95 9.48 18.01
N LYS A 259 7.61 9.37 19.30
CA LYS A 259 8.55 9.65 20.40
C LYS A 259 9.74 8.68 20.39
N ILE A 260 9.49 7.41 20.13
CA ILE A 260 10.55 6.38 20.03
C ILE A 260 11.47 6.66 18.83
N ASN A 261 10.91 7.11 17.71
CA ASN A 261 11.69 7.48 16.53
C ASN A 261 12.59 8.68 16.80
N GLN A 262 12.10 9.69 17.52
CA GLN A 262 12.90 10.83 17.94
C GLN A 262 14.09 10.40 18.81
N ARG A 263 13.83 9.55 19.81
CA ARG A 263 14.88 9.00 20.69
C ARG A 263 15.89 8.14 19.93
N SER A 264 15.41 7.34 18.99
CA SER A 264 16.26 6.53 18.11
C SER A 264 17.16 7.41 17.24
N TYR A 265 16.63 8.50 16.70
CA TYR A 265 17.40 9.49 15.94
C TYR A 265 18.50 10.13 16.79
N ASP A 266 18.17 10.60 18.00
CA ASP A 266 19.13 11.26 18.89
C ASP A 266 20.28 10.30 19.27
N GLU A 267 19.96 9.05 19.59
CA GLU A 267 20.95 8.06 20.00
C GLU A 267 21.83 7.58 18.83
N VAL A 268 21.28 7.47 17.60
CA VAL A 268 22.07 7.18 16.41
C VAL A 268 23.07 8.30 16.13
N LEU A 269 22.66 9.57 16.20
CA LEU A 269 23.57 10.69 15.99
C LEU A 269 24.68 10.74 17.04
N LYS A 270 24.34 10.48 18.31
CA LYS A 270 25.32 10.41 19.41
C LYS A 270 26.34 9.29 19.21
N ARG A 271 25.91 8.13 18.70
CA ARG A 271 26.77 6.94 18.52
C ARG A 271 27.59 6.96 17.24
N ALA A 272 27.13 7.62 16.18
CA ALA A 272 27.85 7.67 14.91
C ALA A 272 29.25 8.28 15.02
N LYS A 273 29.48 9.21 15.98
CA LYS A 273 30.77 9.85 16.32
C LYS A 273 31.58 10.46 15.16
N ASP A 274 31.08 10.42 13.93
CA ASP A 274 31.62 11.05 12.73
C ASP A 274 30.89 12.39 12.51
N PRO A 275 31.59 13.54 12.63
CA PRO A 275 31.01 14.87 12.45
C PRO A 275 30.43 15.09 11.03
N THR A 276 31.01 14.46 10.01
CA THR A 276 30.57 14.62 8.62
C THR A 276 29.27 13.86 8.37
N LEU A 277 29.21 12.61 8.83
CA LEU A 277 28.00 11.78 8.73
C LEU A 277 26.86 12.35 9.58
N GLY A 278 27.14 12.79 10.81
CA GLY A 278 26.16 13.45 11.67
C GLY A 278 25.60 14.73 11.05
N GLY A 279 26.43 15.51 10.37
CA GLY A 279 26.01 16.71 9.63
C GLY A 279 25.06 16.41 8.47
N PHE A 280 25.28 15.32 7.72
CA PHE A 280 24.38 14.91 6.64
C PHE A 280 23.06 14.34 7.17
N LEU A 281 23.11 13.50 8.20
CA LEU A 281 21.93 12.86 8.79
C LEU A 281 21.04 13.84 9.57
N GLY A 282 21.64 14.87 10.17
CA GLY A 282 20.96 15.94 10.90
C GLY A 282 20.53 17.12 10.04
N LYS A 283 20.86 17.14 8.74
CA LYS A 283 20.46 18.23 7.84
C LYS A 283 18.95 18.26 7.68
N GLU A 284 18.38 19.47 7.73
CA GLU A 284 16.97 19.68 7.44
C GLU A 284 16.62 19.09 6.07
N TYR A 285 15.58 18.28 6.08
CA TYR A 285 15.02 17.61 4.92
C TYR A 285 13.52 17.89 4.86
N LYS A 286 12.81 17.20 3.98
CA LYS A 286 11.38 17.40 3.71
C LYS A 286 10.55 17.51 5.01
N ASN A 287 9.59 18.44 5.00
CA ASN A 287 8.70 18.75 6.13
C ASN A 287 9.42 19.32 7.37
N GLY A 288 10.62 19.90 7.22
CA GLY A 288 11.38 20.49 8.33
C GLY A 288 12.03 19.46 9.26
N ASN A 289 11.93 18.17 8.93
CA ASN A 289 12.52 17.09 9.72
C ASN A 289 13.97 16.84 9.29
N PRO A 290 14.88 16.50 10.23
CA PRO A 290 16.19 15.97 9.88
C PRO A 290 16.10 14.75 8.97
N LEU A 291 17.02 14.61 8.01
CA LEU A 291 17.04 13.52 7.03
C LEU A 291 16.87 12.14 7.69
N LEU A 292 17.63 11.83 8.73
CA LEU A 292 17.55 10.55 9.41
C LEU A 292 16.20 10.33 10.11
N LEU A 293 15.69 11.34 10.82
CA LEU A 293 14.41 11.25 11.52
C LEU A 293 13.26 11.01 10.52
N TYR A 294 13.28 11.71 9.39
CA TYR A 294 12.31 11.52 8.31
C TYR A 294 12.29 10.05 7.84
N HIS A 295 13.47 9.46 7.62
CA HIS A 295 13.57 8.07 7.19
C HIS A 295 13.16 7.09 8.29
N ILE A 296 13.55 7.29 9.56
CA ILE A 296 13.15 6.42 10.68
C ILE A 296 11.63 6.42 10.84
N SER A 297 11.00 7.59 10.84
CA SER A 297 9.54 7.70 10.97
C SER A 297 8.80 7.04 9.82
N ARG A 298 9.35 7.12 8.61
CA ARG A 298 8.79 6.42 7.46
C ARG A 298 8.97 4.91 7.55
N PHE A 299 10.13 4.46 8.01
CA PHE A 299 10.41 3.05 8.22
C PHE A 299 9.46 2.43 9.24
N SER A 300 9.23 3.08 10.38
CA SER A 300 8.28 2.59 11.37
C SER A 300 6.84 2.62 10.81
N ALA A 301 6.41 3.73 10.20
CA ALA A 301 5.04 3.88 9.68
C ALA A 301 4.71 2.88 8.57
N LYS A 302 5.66 2.61 7.67
CA LYS A 302 5.49 1.63 6.58
C LYS A 302 5.34 0.21 7.11
N ASN A 303 5.97 -0.11 8.22
CA ASN A 303 5.95 -1.45 8.80
C ASN A 303 4.87 -1.63 9.89
N THR A 304 4.05 -0.60 10.16
CA THR A 304 2.93 -0.64 11.12
C THR A 304 1.54 -0.38 10.52
N LYS A 305 1.42 -0.13 9.21
CA LYS A 305 0.13 0.11 8.52
C LYS A 305 -0.20 -0.97 7.50
N ASP A 306 -1.36 -1.60 7.66
CA ASP A 306 -1.84 -2.58 6.69
C ASP A 306 -2.14 -1.85 5.38
N TYR A 307 -2.07 -2.56 4.27
CA TYR A 307 -2.31 -1.96 2.96
C TYR A 307 -3.00 -2.93 2.01
N PHE A 308 -3.63 -2.36 0.99
CA PHE A 308 -4.32 -3.08 -0.07
C PHE A 308 -3.51 -3.05 -1.36
N ILE A 309 -3.49 -4.19 -2.05
CA ILE A 309 -2.92 -4.29 -3.40
C ILE A 309 -4.05 -4.65 -4.36
N HIS A 310 -4.34 -3.80 -5.34
CA HIS A 310 -5.33 -4.10 -6.37
C HIS A 310 -4.92 -5.31 -7.21
N LYS A 311 -5.87 -6.22 -7.42
CA LYS A 311 -5.74 -7.34 -8.36
C LYS A 311 -5.64 -6.83 -9.81
N ASN A 312 -6.35 -5.73 -10.12
CA ASN A 312 -6.30 -5.05 -11.42
C ASN A 312 -6.60 -3.54 -11.31
N LEU A 313 -5.58 -2.75 -10.93
CA LEU A 313 -5.73 -1.29 -10.76
C LEU A 313 -6.11 -0.59 -12.07
N LYS A 314 -5.55 -1.04 -13.20
CA LYS A 314 -5.83 -0.45 -14.52
C LYS A 314 -7.31 -0.50 -14.83
N LYS A 315 -7.90 -1.69 -14.75
CA LYS A 315 -9.34 -1.88 -14.98
C LYS A 315 -10.16 -0.99 -14.05
N PHE A 316 -9.85 -1.01 -12.75
CA PHE A 316 -10.58 -0.22 -11.75
C PHE A 316 -10.56 1.28 -12.08
N LEU A 317 -9.37 1.89 -12.23
CA LEU A 317 -9.26 3.32 -12.48
C LEU A 317 -9.78 3.71 -13.87
N SER A 318 -9.60 2.90 -14.91
CA SER A 318 -10.12 3.21 -16.24
C SER A 318 -11.66 3.22 -16.25
N GLU A 319 -12.30 2.26 -15.59
CA GLU A 319 -13.77 2.26 -15.44
C GLU A 319 -14.27 3.47 -14.62
N GLN A 320 -13.53 3.85 -13.56
CA GLN A 320 -13.87 5.04 -12.79
C GLN A 320 -13.67 6.33 -13.59
N LEU A 321 -12.62 6.43 -14.41
CA LEU A 321 -12.32 7.59 -15.24
C LEU A 321 -13.40 7.79 -16.31
N ASP A 322 -13.82 6.72 -16.98
CA ASP A 322 -14.88 6.79 -17.98
C ASP A 322 -16.21 7.28 -17.38
N TYR A 323 -16.57 6.78 -16.19
CA TYR A 323 -17.74 7.27 -15.48
C TYR A 323 -17.61 8.73 -15.08
N PHE A 324 -16.47 9.11 -14.49
CA PHE A 324 -16.19 10.49 -14.07
C PHE A 324 -16.31 11.47 -15.24
N ILE A 325 -15.76 11.12 -16.40
CA ILE A 325 -15.87 11.95 -17.60
C ILE A 325 -17.34 12.13 -18.01
N LYS A 326 -18.13 11.06 -17.98
CA LYS A 326 -19.55 11.11 -18.36
C LYS A 326 -20.42 11.87 -17.36
N ALA A 327 -20.11 11.75 -16.06
CA ALA A 327 -20.94 12.27 -14.99
C ALA A 327 -20.57 13.70 -14.57
N GLU A 328 -19.29 14.07 -14.61
CA GLU A 328 -18.77 15.32 -14.04
C GLU A 328 -18.12 16.23 -15.10
N VAL A 329 -17.54 15.68 -16.16
CA VAL A 329 -16.86 16.49 -17.21
C VAL A 329 -17.81 16.86 -18.35
N LEU A 330 -18.70 15.94 -18.75
CA LEU A 330 -19.66 16.09 -19.84
C LEU A 330 -21.10 16.25 -19.33
N ASP A 331 -21.32 17.02 -18.26
CA ASP A 331 -22.67 17.25 -17.74
C ASP A 331 -23.54 18.05 -18.74
N ILE A 332 -24.75 17.56 -18.98
CA ILE A 332 -25.70 18.09 -19.99
C ILE A 332 -26.06 19.54 -19.68
N GLU A 333 -26.21 19.89 -18.41
CA GLU A 333 -26.57 21.26 -17.99
C GLU A 333 -25.47 22.27 -18.31
N THR A 334 -24.22 21.84 -18.31
CA THR A 334 -23.07 22.64 -18.76
C THR A 334 -23.09 22.76 -20.29
N LEU A 335 -23.31 21.64 -20.99
CA LEU A 335 -23.31 21.62 -22.46
C LEU A 335 -24.47 22.41 -23.10
N GLU A 336 -25.64 22.47 -22.47
CA GLU A 336 -26.80 23.24 -22.99
C GLU A 336 -26.64 24.76 -22.87
N LYS A 337 -25.86 25.23 -21.89
CA LYS A 337 -25.70 26.66 -21.60
C LYS A 337 -24.49 27.27 -22.31
N GLU A 338 -23.54 26.46 -22.73
CA GLU A 338 -22.25 26.93 -23.21
C GLU A 338 -22.16 27.07 -24.73
N ARG A 339 -21.63 28.22 -25.16
CA ARG A 339 -21.39 28.56 -26.57
C ARG A 339 -20.20 27.80 -27.19
N PHE A 340 -19.56 26.92 -26.40
CA PHE A 340 -18.22 26.34 -26.63
C PHE A 340 -18.20 24.81 -26.60
N LEU A 341 -19.25 24.15 -27.09
CA LEU A 341 -19.44 22.69 -27.04
C LEU A 341 -18.22 21.86 -27.54
N ASP A 342 -17.56 22.34 -28.59
CA ASP A 342 -16.36 21.74 -29.19
C ASP A 342 -15.14 21.79 -28.26
N LYS A 343 -15.01 22.87 -27.48
CA LYS A 343 -13.96 23.06 -26.47
C LYS A 343 -14.17 22.13 -25.28
N HIS A 344 -15.41 21.96 -24.81
CA HIS A 344 -15.74 20.98 -23.76
C HIS A 344 -15.53 19.53 -24.19
N THR A 345 -15.86 19.21 -25.44
CA THR A 345 -15.55 17.90 -26.02
C THR A 345 -14.03 17.66 -26.07
N THR A 346 -13.25 18.72 -26.33
CA THR A 346 -11.79 18.65 -26.30
C THR A 346 -11.27 18.46 -24.89
N ARG A 347 -11.77 19.20 -23.89
CA ARG A 347 -11.48 19.01 -22.46
C ARG A 347 -11.68 17.54 -22.04
N ALA A 348 -12.84 16.95 -22.34
CA ALA A 348 -13.13 15.56 -22.00
C ALA A 348 -12.15 14.55 -22.63
N LYS A 349 -11.77 14.77 -23.90
CA LYS A 349 -10.75 13.94 -24.57
C LYS A 349 -9.38 14.06 -23.92
N VAL A 350 -8.96 15.27 -23.56
CA VAL A 350 -7.67 15.53 -22.91
C VAL A 350 -7.63 14.95 -21.51
N VAL A 351 -8.71 15.08 -20.72
CA VAL A 351 -8.85 14.43 -19.40
C VAL A 351 -8.74 12.92 -19.54
N ARG A 352 -9.37 12.32 -20.56
CA ARG A 352 -9.24 10.88 -20.82
C ARG A 352 -7.80 10.48 -21.13
N GLU A 353 -7.18 11.12 -22.10
CA GLU A 353 -5.83 10.76 -22.57
C GLU A 353 -4.80 10.88 -21.45
N ILE A 354 -4.77 12.04 -20.77
CA ILE A 354 -3.84 12.27 -19.65
C ILE A 354 -4.16 11.32 -18.49
N GLY A 355 -5.44 11.11 -18.19
CA GLY A 355 -5.86 10.18 -17.15
C GLY A 355 -5.41 8.76 -17.43
N GLU A 356 -5.55 8.27 -18.66
CA GLU A 356 -5.12 6.94 -19.10
C GLU A 356 -3.59 6.77 -19.00
N ASP A 357 -2.80 7.78 -19.41
CA ASP A 357 -1.34 7.73 -19.25
C ASP A 357 -0.91 7.59 -17.78
N ILE A 358 -1.55 8.37 -16.90
CA ILE A 358 -1.27 8.33 -15.45
C ILE A 358 -1.70 6.96 -14.88
N ILE A 359 -2.88 6.47 -15.26
CA ILE A 359 -3.38 5.15 -14.85
C ILE A 359 -2.42 4.05 -15.30
N ASP A 360 -1.90 4.12 -16.53
CA ASP A 360 -0.97 3.13 -17.06
C ASP A 360 0.35 3.10 -16.28
N PHE A 361 0.83 4.27 -15.86
CA PHE A 361 2.00 4.35 -14.99
C PHE A 361 1.72 3.78 -13.59
N LEU A 362 0.61 4.17 -12.96
CA LEU A 362 0.22 3.68 -11.63
C LEU A 362 0.01 2.17 -11.61
N SER A 363 -0.63 1.65 -12.66
CA SER A 363 -0.92 0.21 -12.80
C SER A 363 0.35 -0.61 -12.93
N GLN A 364 1.40 -0.10 -13.57
CA GLN A 364 2.70 -0.78 -13.60
C GLN A 364 3.32 -0.89 -12.21
N ILE A 365 3.17 0.14 -11.37
CA ILE A 365 3.65 0.12 -9.99
C ILE A 365 2.90 -0.94 -9.19
N GLU A 366 1.57 -0.92 -9.28
CA GLU A 366 0.71 -1.86 -8.58
C GLU A 366 0.94 -3.30 -9.03
N ASP A 367 1.02 -3.54 -10.33
CA ASP A 367 1.25 -4.88 -10.89
C ASP A 367 2.59 -5.47 -10.44
N PHE A 368 3.61 -4.64 -10.23
CA PHE A 368 4.86 -5.11 -9.65
C PHE A 368 4.69 -5.51 -8.19
N GLN A 369 3.97 -4.71 -7.39
CA GLN A 369 3.66 -5.07 -5.99
C GLN A 369 2.85 -6.36 -5.92
N LYS A 370 1.83 -6.49 -6.77
CA LYS A 370 1.04 -7.71 -6.96
C LYS A 370 1.91 -8.91 -7.31
N ARG A 371 2.81 -8.79 -8.29
CA ARG A 371 3.76 -9.87 -8.64
C ARG A 371 4.65 -10.26 -7.46
N LEU A 372 5.11 -9.30 -6.65
CA LEU A 372 5.89 -9.61 -5.45
C LEU A 372 5.06 -10.32 -4.38
N TRP A 373 3.78 -9.97 -4.26
CA TRP A 373 2.84 -10.59 -3.34
C TRP A 373 2.52 -12.04 -3.73
N GLU A 374 2.21 -12.25 -5.02
CA GLU A 374 1.88 -13.55 -5.61
C GLU A 374 3.09 -14.47 -5.82
N LYS A 375 4.32 -13.94 -5.66
CA LYS A 375 5.54 -14.72 -5.81
C LYS A 375 5.57 -15.84 -4.76
N LYS A 376 5.66 -17.09 -5.24
CA LYS A 376 5.91 -18.26 -4.39
C LYS A 376 7.11 -18.02 -3.48
N LYS A 377 6.92 -18.28 -2.18
CA LYS A 377 7.96 -18.07 -1.18
C LYS A 377 8.99 -19.19 -1.24
N PHE A 378 10.23 -18.83 -0.92
CA PHE A 378 11.30 -19.79 -0.73
C PHE A 378 11.29 -20.29 0.71
N VAL A 379 11.65 -21.56 0.89
CA VAL A 379 11.89 -22.12 2.22
C VAL A 379 13.23 -21.58 2.72
N LEU A 380 13.21 -20.81 3.82
CA LEU A 380 14.41 -20.22 4.41
C LEU A 380 15.13 -21.16 5.37
N LYS A 381 14.36 -22.00 6.07
CA LYS A 381 14.86 -22.91 7.10
C LYS A 381 13.93 -24.13 7.20
N THR A 382 14.52 -25.30 7.38
CA THR A 382 13.81 -26.57 7.62
C THR A 382 14.44 -27.25 8.83
N GLU A 383 13.59 -27.57 9.80
CA GLU A 383 13.95 -28.29 11.03
C GLU A 383 12.95 -29.41 11.26
N TYR A 384 13.37 -30.38 12.08
CA TYR A 384 12.61 -31.59 12.38
C TYR A 384 12.47 -31.72 13.90
N VAL A 385 11.29 -32.18 14.30
CA VAL A 385 11.03 -32.59 15.68
C VAL A 385 10.78 -34.08 15.67
N ILE A 386 11.70 -34.86 16.23
CA ILE A 386 11.69 -36.32 16.18
C ILE A 386 11.74 -36.85 17.60
N THR A 387 10.86 -37.78 17.95
CA THR A 387 10.84 -38.34 19.30
C THR A 387 12.02 -39.28 19.51
N THR A 388 12.59 -39.24 20.71
CA THR A 388 13.74 -40.07 21.13
C THR A 388 13.59 -41.56 20.84
N ASP A 389 12.38 -42.13 20.90
CA ASP A 389 12.13 -43.55 20.59
C ASP A 389 12.35 -43.92 19.12
N ARG A 390 12.33 -42.93 18.22
CA ARG A 390 12.62 -43.10 16.79
C ARG A 390 14.07 -42.82 16.44
N VAL A 391 14.86 -42.30 17.37
CA VAL A 391 16.26 -41.91 17.12
C VAL A 391 17.21 -43.06 17.47
N PRO A 392 18.19 -43.40 16.62
CA PRO A 392 19.18 -44.42 16.94
C PRO A 392 20.02 -44.08 18.18
N GLU A 393 20.39 -45.09 18.97
CA GLU A 393 21.11 -44.91 20.25
C GLU A 393 22.46 -44.20 20.10
N GLU A 394 23.08 -44.24 18.90
CA GLU A 394 24.34 -43.55 18.60
C GLU A 394 24.26 -42.02 18.74
N PHE A 395 23.06 -41.44 18.64
CA PHE A 395 22.85 -39.99 18.78
C PHE A 395 22.57 -39.55 20.23
N TYR A 396 22.33 -40.48 21.16
CA TYR A 396 21.87 -40.14 22.52
C TYR A 396 22.90 -39.36 23.34
N GLU A 397 24.18 -39.59 23.13
CA GLU A 397 25.25 -38.84 23.82
C GLU A 397 25.20 -37.35 23.48
N GLU A 398 25.08 -37.04 22.19
CA GLU A 398 25.03 -35.66 21.71
C GLU A 398 23.73 -34.96 22.12
N ILE A 399 22.60 -35.68 22.05
CA ILE A 399 21.30 -35.20 22.53
C ILE A 399 21.35 -34.88 24.03
N TRP A 400 21.87 -35.80 24.83
CA TRP A 400 21.95 -35.65 26.28
C TRP A 400 22.91 -34.53 26.70
N ALA A 401 24.02 -34.36 25.98
CA ALA A 401 24.97 -33.28 26.23
C ALA A 401 24.37 -31.89 25.94
N ASN A 402 23.41 -31.79 25.01
CA ASN A 402 22.82 -30.52 24.59
C ASN A 402 22.01 -29.86 25.73
N LYS A 403 22.52 -28.74 26.24
CA LYS A 403 21.87 -27.99 27.33
C LYS A 403 20.61 -27.27 26.87
N LEU A 404 20.57 -26.81 25.63
CA LEU A 404 19.42 -26.07 25.09
C LEU A 404 18.22 -27.00 24.88
N GLN A 405 18.46 -28.21 24.34
CA GLN A 405 17.41 -29.22 24.18
C GLN A 405 16.81 -29.63 25.53
N ARG A 406 17.65 -29.88 26.54
CA ARG A 406 17.16 -30.22 27.90
C ARG A 406 16.39 -29.10 28.56
N LYS A 407 16.80 -27.84 28.30
CA LYS A 407 16.06 -26.68 28.78
C LYS A 407 14.67 -26.61 28.12
N GLU A 408 14.58 -26.81 26.80
CA GLU A 408 13.29 -26.85 26.10
C GLU A 408 12.35 -27.91 26.68
N TRP A 409 12.84 -29.10 27.00
CA TRP A 409 12.02 -30.13 27.66
C TRP A 409 11.43 -29.64 28.98
N GLY A 410 12.26 -28.99 29.81
CA GLY A 410 11.80 -28.41 31.07
C GLY A 410 10.77 -27.28 30.85
N ASP A 411 11.01 -26.39 29.88
CA ASP A 411 10.13 -25.27 29.54
C ASP A 411 8.76 -25.76 29.01
N LEU A 412 8.74 -26.90 28.31
CA LEU A 412 7.52 -27.56 27.82
C LEU A 412 6.83 -28.44 28.90
N GLY A 413 7.41 -28.56 30.08
CA GLY A 413 6.85 -29.33 31.20
C GLY A 413 7.07 -30.83 31.13
N PHE A 414 8.03 -31.31 30.33
CA PHE A 414 8.41 -32.73 30.30
C PHE A 414 9.30 -33.10 31.49
N GLU A 415 9.16 -34.35 31.96
CA GLU A 415 10.09 -34.92 32.94
C GLU A 415 11.45 -35.17 32.30
N ILE A 416 12.49 -34.49 32.79
CA ILE A 416 13.84 -34.63 32.27
C ILE A 416 14.41 -35.97 32.76
N PRO A 417 14.90 -36.85 31.87
CA PRO A 417 15.47 -38.13 32.25
C PRO A 417 16.71 -37.91 33.13
N LYS A 418 17.01 -38.85 34.03
CA LYS A 418 18.20 -38.74 34.91
C LYS A 418 19.45 -39.29 34.25
N THR A 419 19.30 -40.21 33.30
CA THR A 419 20.40 -40.83 32.55
C THR A 419 20.09 -40.89 31.06
N LYS A 420 21.12 -40.99 30.22
CA LYS A 420 20.98 -41.06 28.76
C LYS A 420 20.23 -42.31 28.29
N GLU A 421 20.34 -43.42 29.01
CA GLU A 421 19.68 -44.69 28.67
C GLU A 421 18.15 -44.57 28.77
N GLN A 422 17.66 -43.68 29.62
CA GLN A 422 16.23 -43.40 29.77
C GLN A 422 15.63 -42.62 28.59
N LEU A 423 16.46 -42.09 27.67
CA LEU A 423 15.95 -41.38 26.49
C LEU A 423 15.08 -42.29 25.62
N ARG A 424 15.43 -43.58 25.48
CA ARG A 424 14.69 -44.53 24.64
C ARG A 424 13.23 -44.68 25.03
N ASP A 425 12.93 -44.65 26.33
CA ASP A 425 11.61 -44.97 26.86
C ASP A 425 10.75 -43.72 27.14
N THR A 426 11.34 -42.53 27.05
CA THR A 426 10.67 -41.26 27.45
C THR A 426 9.96 -40.54 26.30
N LYS A 427 10.23 -40.90 25.04
CA LYS A 427 9.58 -40.33 23.83
C LYS A 427 9.62 -38.79 23.76
N LEU A 428 10.67 -38.20 24.31
CA LEU A 428 10.86 -36.76 24.33
C LEU A 428 11.11 -36.21 22.91
N PRO A 429 10.54 -35.05 22.57
CA PRO A 429 10.75 -34.42 21.26
C PRO A 429 12.15 -33.84 21.15
N ILE A 430 12.92 -34.24 20.14
CA ILE A 430 14.22 -33.66 19.82
C ILE A 430 14.03 -32.65 18.69
N ASP A 431 14.35 -31.39 18.95
CA ASP A 431 14.27 -30.31 17.97
C ASP A 431 15.65 -30.06 17.34
N THR A 432 15.76 -30.34 16.03
CA THR A 432 17.04 -30.19 15.31
C THR A 432 17.56 -28.75 15.28
N LYS A 433 16.73 -27.74 15.62
CA LYS A 433 17.16 -26.32 15.66
C LYS A 433 18.29 -26.07 16.68
N TYR A 434 18.45 -26.93 17.68
CA TYR A 434 19.50 -26.81 18.70
C TYR A 434 20.78 -27.56 18.37
N PHE A 435 20.82 -28.25 17.23
CA PHE A 435 21.94 -29.07 16.82
C PHE A 435 22.63 -28.50 15.58
N THR A 436 23.81 -29.02 15.29
CA THR A 436 24.57 -28.63 14.10
C THR A 436 23.90 -29.18 12.83
N LEU A 437 24.23 -28.57 11.68
CA LEU A 437 23.78 -29.10 10.40
C LEU A 437 24.27 -30.54 10.17
N GLU A 438 25.51 -30.84 10.58
CA GLU A 438 26.10 -32.18 10.48
C GLU A 438 25.31 -33.22 11.28
N PHE A 439 24.93 -32.91 12.53
CA PHE A 439 24.08 -33.79 13.34
C PHE A 439 22.74 -34.06 12.63
N LYS A 440 22.09 -33.00 12.14
CA LYS A 440 20.81 -33.10 11.45
C LYS A 440 20.91 -33.98 10.21
N GLU A 441 21.92 -33.79 9.37
CA GLU A 441 22.11 -34.57 8.15
C GLU A 441 22.36 -36.05 8.44
N LYS A 442 23.23 -36.37 9.41
CA LYS A 442 23.48 -37.76 9.84
C LYS A 442 22.22 -38.43 10.40
N LEU A 443 21.47 -37.70 11.22
CA LEU A 443 20.22 -38.20 11.79
C LEU A 443 19.22 -38.52 10.68
N LEU A 444 19.03 -37.61 9.73
CA LEU A 444 18.10 -37.82 8.62
C LEU A 444 18.55 -38.98 7.72
N GLU A 445 19.83 -39.06 7.36
CA GLU A 445 20.39 -40.17 6.57
C GLU A 445 20.11 -41.54 7.22
N LYS A 446 20.26 -41.62 8.55
CA LYS A 446 19.98 -42.85 9.30
C LYS A 446 18.50 -43.19 9.34
N LEU A 447 17.64 -42.20 9.52
CA LEU A 447 16.19 -42.42 9.53
C LEU A 447 15.67 -42.85 8.16
N THR A 448 16.23 -42.31 7.08
CA THR A 448 15.79 -42.58 5.71
C THR A 448 16.51 -43.75 5.03
N GLU A 449 17.32 -44.51 5.77
CA GLU A 449 18.04 -45.68 5.22
C GLU A 449 17.08 -46.73 4.64
N ASN A 450 15.88 -46.88 5.22
CA ASN A 450 14.91 -47.92 4.85
C ASN A 450 13.50 -47.38 4.53
N ALA A 451 13.31 -46.06 4.52
CA ALA A 451 12.00 -45.43 4.27
C ALA A 451 12.16 -44.02 3.70
N ASP A 452 11.17 -43.55 2.95
CA ASP A 452 11.11 -42.15 2.53
C ASP A 452 10.85 -41.25 3.76
N LEU A 453 11.48 -40.09 3.80
CA LEU A 453 11.26 -39.11 4.86
C LEU A 453 9.79 -38.70 4.94
N ASP A 454 9.12 -38.56 3.79
CA ASP A 454 7.70 -38.17 3.76
C ASP A 454 6.79 -39.22 4.43
N ASP A 455 7.19 -40.49 4.44
CA ASP A 455 6.44 -41.57 5.10
C ASP A 455 6.73 -41.65 6.61
N LEU A 456 7.88 -41.10 7.05
CA LEU A 456 8.29 -41.08 8.47
C LEU A 456 7.70 -39.90 9.25
N LEU A 457 7.28 -38.84 8.55
CA LEU A 457 6.78 -37.60 9.15
C LEU A 457 5.27 -37.65 9.34
N ASP A 458 4.83 -37.48 10.59
CA ASP A 458 3.40 -37.47 10.94
C ASP A 458 2.71 -36.12 10.67
N GLY A 459 3.49 -35.03 10.53
CA GLY A 459 2.94 -33.70 10.40
C GLY A 459 3.94 -32.66 9.91
N VAL A 460 3.41 -31.54 9.41
CA VAL A 460 4.20 -30.42 8.91
C VAL A 460 3.73 -29.13 9.58
N LEU A 461 4.64 -28.44 10.25
CA LEU A 461 4.41 -27.11 10.79
C LEU A 461 5.04 -26.07 9.86
N ILE A 462 4.26 -25.08 9.46
CA ILE A 462 4.72 -24.03 8.53
C ILE A 462 4.61 -22.68 9.22
N LYS A 463 5.74 -22.00 9.37
CA LYS A 463 5.79 -20.60 9.80
C LYS A 463 5.87 -19.69 8.57
N SER A 464 4.74 -19.12 8.16
CA SER A 464 4.62 -18.16 7.06
C SER A 464 3.29 -17.42 7.15
N GLU A 465 3.16 -16.33 6.40
CA GLU A 465 1.85 -15.81 6.02
C GLU A 465 1.05 -16.93 5.34
N ASN A 466 -0.18 -17.17 5.79
CA ASN A 466 -0.93 -18.39 5.48
C ASN A 466 -1.44 -18.44 4.03
N TRP A 467 -1.81 -17.32 3.42
CA TRP A 467 -2.18 -17.29 2.00
C TRP A 467 -0.99 -17.70 1.12
N GLN A 468 0.22 -17.22 1.44
CA GLN A 468 1.45 -17.60 0.74
C GLN A 468 1.88 -19.05 1.02
N ALA A 469 1.72 -19.50 2.27
CA ALA A 469 1.99 -20.88 2.66
C ALA A 469 1.11 -21.85 1.86
N LEU A 470 -0.20 -21.62 1.87
CA LEU A 470 -1.19 -22.42 1.14
C LEU A 470 -0.85 -22.48 -0.35
N ASN A 471 -0.58 -21.35 -1.01
CA ASN A 471 -0.16 -21.36 -2.42
C ASN A 471 1.10 -22.20 -2.69
N THR A 472 2.06 -22.19 -1.75
CA THR A 472 3.32 -22.92 -1.88
C THR A 472 3.12 -24.43 -1.77
N ILE A 473 2.28 -24.87 -0.81
CA ILE A 473 2.05 -26.31 -0.56
C ILE A 473 0.87 -26.89 -1.36
N LEU A 474 0.07 -26.05 -2.03
CA LEU A 474 -1.10 -26.47 -2.81
C LEU A 474 -0.77 -27.61 -3.80
N PRO A 475 0.33 -27.58 -4.59
CA PRO A 475 0.63 -28.69 -5.51
C PRO A 475 0.78 -30.05 -4.83
N ARG A 476 1.23 -30.09 -3.56
CA ARG A 476 1.41 -31.33 -2.79
C ARG A 476 0.09 -31.87 -2.25
N PHE A 477 -0.77 -30.99 -1.74
CA PHE A 477 -1.98 -31.35 -0.97
C PHE A 477 -3.31 -31.07 -1.67
N LYS A 478 -3.29 -30.60 -2.91
CA LYS A 478 -4.50 -30.37 -3.72
C LYS A 478 -5.42 -31.59 -3.69
N GLU A 479 -6.68 -31.38 -3.33
CA GLU A 479 -7.71 -32.42 -3.25
C GLU A 479 -7.35 -33.64 -2.37
N LYS A 480 -6.44 -33.49 -1.39
CA LYS A 480 -5.99 -34.57 -0.50
C LYS A 480 -6.40 -34.37 0.96
N VAL A 481 -6.82 -33.16 1.35
CA VAL A 481 -7.16 -32.86 2.73
C VAL A 481 -8.58 -33.33 3.03
N GLN A 482 -8.73 -34.13 4.08
CA GLN A 482 -10.05 -34.61 4.51
C GLN A 482 -10.78 -33.57 5.35
N THR A 483 -10.08 -32.87 6.24
CA THR A 483 -10.68 -31.92 7.17
C THR A 483 -9.82 -30.68 7.25
N ILE A 484 -10.45 -29.51 7.14
CA ILE A 484 -9.84 -28.22 7.45
C ILE A 484 -10.60 -27.63 8.64
N TYR A 485 -9.86 -27.21 9.66
CA TYR A 485 -10.38 -26.43 10.78
C TYR A 485 -9.61 -25.12 10.86
N ILE A 486 -10.32 -23.99 10.93
CA ILE A 486 -9.72 -22.68 11.12
C ILE A 486 -10.46 -21.87 12.18
N ASP A 487 -9.68 -21.09 12.93
CA ASP A 487 -10.11 -20.16 13.95
C ASP A 487 -9.56 -18.75 13.62
N PRO A 488 -10.16 -18.04 12.65
CA PRO A 488 -9.73 -16.72 12.25
C PRO A 488 -10.10 -15.63 13.26
N PRO A 489 -9.55 -14.40 13.14
CA PRO A 489 -9.99 -13.27 13.96
C PRO A 489 -11.49 -13.01 13.84
N PHE A 490 -12.11 -12.56 14.93
CA PHE A 490 -13.55 -12.47 15.10
C PHE A 490 -14.19 -11.15 14.64
N ASN A 491 -13.42 -10.29 13.97
CA ASN A 491 -13.91 -8.99 13.51
C ASN A 491 -14.48 -8.17 14.68
N THR A 492 -13.77 -8.05 15.81
CA THR A 492 -14.20 -7.31 17.02
C THR A 492 -13.95 -5.80 16.91
N GLY A 493 -13.07 -5.38 16.00
CA GLY A 493 -12.67 -3.99 15.76
C GLY A 493 -11.33 -3.60 16.41
N GLU A 494 -10.83 -4.43 17.32
CA GLU A 494 -9.47 -4.34 17.86
C GLU A 494 -8.51 -5.34 17.19
N ASP A 495 -9.05 -6.28 16.40
CA ASP A 495 -8.26 -7.34 15.74
C ASP A 495 -7.32 -6.82 14.63
N PHE A 496 -7.51 -5.57 14.20
CA PHE A 496 -6.76 -4.95 13.11
C PHE A 496 -6.09 -3.65 13.58
N LEU A 497 -4.80 -3.50 13.27
CA LEU A 497 -4.05 -2.27 13.52
C LEU A 497 -4.46 -1.13 12.57
N TYR A 498 -5.06 -1.48 11.42
CA TYR A 498 -5.54 -0.52 10.44
C TYR A 498 -6.76 0.24 10.95
N LYS A 499 -6.73 1.59 10.87
CA LYS A 499 -7.93 2.43 11.03
C LYS A 499 -8.80 2.29 9.80
N ASP A 500 -9.52 1.19 9.71
CA ASP A 500 -10.38 0.94 8.59
C ASP A 500 -11.72 1.69 8.70
N ARG A 501 -12.09 2.46 7.67
CA ARG A 501 -13.47 2.95 7.51
C ARG A 501 -14.42 1.83 7.05
N PHE A 502 -13.88 0.68 6.64
CA PHE A 502 -14.60 -0.45 6.05
C PHE A 502 -14.31 -1.80 6.72
N ARG A 503 -14.24 -1.84 8.06
CA ARG A 503 -13.90 -3.02 8.87
C ARG A 503 -14.43 -4.37 8.34
N ASN A 504 -15.70 -4.43 7.95
CA ASN A 504 -16.31 -5.67 7.45
C ASN A 504 -15.80 -6.10 6.07
N SER A 505 -15.53 -5.15 5.15
CA SER A 505 -15.02 -5.48 3.82
C SER A 505 -13.57 -5.97 3.88
N THR A 506 -12.77 -5.42 4.79
CA THR A 506 -11.39 -5.85 5.04
C THR A 506 -11.35 -7.25 5.63
N TRP A 507 -12.17 -7.51 6.64
CA TRP A 507 -12.29 -8.85 7.21
C TRP A 507 -12.75 -9.87 6.16
N LEU A 508 -13.79 -9.55 5.39
CA LEU A 508 -14.26 -10.41 4.30
C LEU A 508 -13.15 -10.71 3.29
N GLN A 509 -12.36 -9.69 2.89
CA GLN A 509 -11.29 -9.89 1.92
C GLN A 509 -10.15 -10.74 2.47
N LEU A 510 -9.73 -10.49 3.71
CA LEU A 510 -8.75 -11.32 4.41
C LEU A 510 -9.17 -12.79 4.40
N ILE A 511 -10.42 -13.08 4.79
CA ILE A 511 -10.88 -14.45 4.94
C ILE A 511 -11.16 -15.09 3.57
N LYS A 512 -11.76 -14.38 2.61
CA LYS A 512 -12.11 -14.92 1.29
C LYS A 512 -10.92 -15.59 0.62
N ASP A 513 -9.81 -14.87 0.46
CA ASP A 513 -8.67 -15.36 -0.33
C ASP A 513 -8.07 -16.65 0.27
N ARG A 514 -8.19 -16.84 1.59
CA ARG A 514 -7.67 -18.02 2.31
C ARG A 514 -8.64 -19.20 2.25
N ILE A 515 -9.94 -18.95 2.43
CA ILE A 515 -10.97 -20.00 2.34
C ILE A 515 -11.07 -20.53 0.91
N ASP A 516 -10.98 -19.65 -0.09
CA ASP A 516 -11.01 -20.02 -1.50
C ASP A 516 -9.85 -20.99 -1.85
N LEU A 517 -8.63 -20.70 -1.35
CA LEU A 517 -7.53 -21.65 -1.43
C LEU A 517 -7.84 -22.93 -0.66
N GLY A 518 -8.32 -22.85 0.57
CA GLY A 518 -8.68 -24.01 1.40
C GLY A 518 -9.61 -24.98 0.69
N ARG A 519 -10.58 -24.48 -0.10
CA ARG A 519 -11.46 -25.32 -0.92
C ARG A 519 -10.68 -26.20 -1.90
N SER A 520 -9.62 -25.67 -2.51
CA SER A 520 -8.77 -26.41 -3.46
C SER A 520 -7.95 -27.54 -2.81
N PHE A 521 -7.79 -27.52 -1.49
CA PHE A 521 -7.12 -28.59 -0.74
C PHE A 521 -8.06 -29.75 -0.40
N LEU A 522 -9.35 -29.46 -0.24
CA LEU A 522 -10.33 -30.44 0.22
C LEU A 522 -10.56 -31.53 -0.82
N LYS A 523 -10.62 -32.77 -0.33
CA LYS A 523 -11.24 -33.88 -1.08
C LYS A 523 -12.71 -33.53 -1.36
N LYS A 524 -13.29 -34.18 -2.38
CA LYS A 524 -14.71 -34.03 -2.74
C LYS A 524 -15.68 -34.24 -1.56
N GLU A 525 -15.33 -35.14 -0.64
CA GLU A 525 -16.11 -35.47 0.57
C GLU A 525 -15.50 -34.86 1.85
N GLY A 526 -14.56 -33.91 1.70
CA GLY A 526 -13.89 -33.27 2.82
C GLY A 526 -14.79 -32.27 3.54
N ALA A 527 -14.49 -32.02 4.82
CA ALA A 527 -15.23 -31.09 5.67
C ALA A 527 -14.42 -29.82 5.98
N PHE A 528 -15.08 -28.67 5.97
CA PHE A 528 -14.50 -27.38 6.34
C PHE A 528 -15.20 -26.82 7.59
N TYR A 529 -14.44 -26.60 8.65
CA TYR A 529 -14.91 -26.04 9.91
C TYR A 529 -14.34 -24.64 10.10
N LEU A 530 -15.23 -23.67 10.28
CA LEU A 530 -14.92 -22.26 10.47
C LEU A 530 -15.49 -21.82 11.81
N HIS A 531 -14.61 -21.56 12.78
CA HIS A 531 -15.01 -21.06 14.09
C HIS A 531 -15.14 -19.53 14.07
N LEU A 532 -16.29 -19.00 14.47
CA LEU A 532 -16.59 -17.56 14.46
C LEU A 532 -17.47 -17.18 15.65
N ASP A 533 -17.34 -15.94 16.12
CA ASP A 533 -18.26 -15.32 17.07
C ASP A 533 -19.46 -14.63 16.38
N GLU A 534 -20.32 -13.97 17.15
CA GLU A 534 -21.48 -13.25 16.66
C GLU A 534 -21.14 -12.10 15.68
N ASN A 535 -19.98 -11.47 15.81
CA ASN A 535 -19.57 -10.33 14.97
C ASN A 535 -19.19 -10.76 13.56
N ALA A 536 -18.62 -11.96 13.40
CA ALA A 536 -18.14 -12.48 12.13
C ALA A 536 -19.07 -13.53 11.49
N ASN A 537 -19.90 -14.22 12.27
CA ASN A 537 -20.70 -15.37 11.82
C ASN A 537 -21.56 -15.06 10.58
N TYR A 538 -22.30 -13.95 10.59
CA TYR A 538 -23.17 -13.57 9.46
C TYR A 538 -22.39 -13.42 8.15
N TYR A 539 -21.26 -12.70 8.18
CA TYR A 539 -20.41 -12.49 7.01
C TYR A 539 -19.70 -13.77 6.57
N GLY A 540 -19.24 -14.59 7.51
CA GLY A 540 -18.64 -15.90 7.23
C GLY A 540 -19.60 -16.83 6.48
N LYS A 541 -20.88 -16.85 6.86
CA LYS A 541 -21.91 -17.66 6.16
C LYS A 541 -22.10 -17.22 4.71
N ILE A 542 -22.27 -15.92 4.48
CA ILE A 542 -22.42 -15.36 3.12
C ILE A 542 -21.20 -15.73 2.27
N LEU A 543 -20.01 -15.63 2.86
CA LEU A 543 -18.76 -15.95 2.18
C LEU A 543 -18.68 -17.43 1.79
N LEU A 544 -18.99 -18.36 2.70
CA LEU A 544 -19.00 -19.79 2.40
C LEU A 544 -20.05 -20.14 1.32
N GLN A 545 -21.18 -19.45 1.30
CA GLN A 545 -22.20 -19.60 0.25
C GLN A 545 -21.71 -19.10 -1.11
N ASP A 546 -21.10 -17.90 -1.18
CA ASP A 546 -20.52 -17.36 -2.42
C ASP A 546 -19.42 -18.27 -2.97
N LEU A 547 -18.62 -18.88 -2.08
CA LEU A 547 -17.60 -19.85 -2.43
C LEU A 547 -18.15 -21.26 -2.69
N GLN A 548 -19.47 -21.44 -2.74
CA GLN A 548 -20.17 -22.68 -3.08
C GLN A 548 -19.73 -23.89 -2.23
N PHE A 549 -19.69 -23.73 -0.91
CA PHE A 549 -19.60 -24.88 -0.02
C PHE A 549 -20.98 -25.55 0.09
N ASP A 550 -21.08 -26.80 -0.36
CA ASP A 550 -22.36 -27.49 -0.59
C ASP A 550 -23.15 -27.79 0.69
N ASN A 551 -22.51 -27.76 1.87
CA ASN A 551 -23.15 -28.00 3.18
C ASN A 551 -22.53 -27.12 4.27
N ILE A 552 -23.22 -26.06 4.68
CA ILE A 552 -22.82 -25.22 5.82
C ILE A 552 -23.57 -25.70 7.05
N GLN A 553 -22.86 -26.36 7.98
CA GLN A 553 -23.38 -26.77 9.28
C GLN A 553 -22.84 -25.83 10.36
N GLU A 554 -23.74 -25.33 11.21
CA GLU A 554 -23.39 -24.40 12.28
C GLU A 554 -23.19 -25.15 13.59
N ILE A 555 -22.04 -24.93 14.23
CA ILE A 555 -21.79 -25.33 15.61
C ILE A 555 -21.73 -24.03 16.42
N ILE A 556 -22.86 -23.66 17.04
CA ILE A 556 -22.94 -22.51 17.95
C ILE A 556 -22.35 -22.96 19.30
N PHE A 557 -21.34 -22.24 19.80
CA PHE A 557 -20.77 -22.45 21.13
C PHE A 557 -21.21 -21.36 22.09
#